data_AF-A0A5C6QV14-F1
#
_entry.id   AF-A0A5C6QV14-F1
#
_cell.length_a   1.000
_cell.length_b   1.000
_cell.length_c   1.000
_cell.angle_alpha   90.00
_cell.angle_beta   90.00
_cell.angle_gamma   90.00
#
_symmetry.space_group_name_H-M   'P 1'
#
loop_
_entity.id
_entity.type
_entity.pdbx_description
1 polymer ?
#
loop_
_entity_poly.entity_id
_entity_poly.type
_entity_poly.pdbx_seq_one_letter_code
_entity_poly.pdbx_strand_id
1 'polypeptide(L)'
;MFLIRWPIGRLILLLNFIFSPSAPKRSPQLQKEVDASTAHLSLYQLPACPFCVKTRRAIKRLGLNIELRNINQHEQYRAELIQEGGKRTVPCLKIINADQSITWMYESGEIIDYLEQFSR
;
A
#
# COMPACT_ATOMS: atom_id res chain seq x y z
N MET A 1 -12.65 3.77 -33.21
CA MET A 1 -12.22 2.75 -32.22
C MET A 1 -10.70 2.87 -32.05
N PHE A 2 -10.18 2.85 -30.81
CA PHE A 2 -8.75 2.56 -30.48
C PHE A 2 -7.63 3.64 -30.38
N LEU A 3 -7.86 4.95 -30.17
CA LEU A 3 -6.72 5.90 -30.02
C LEU A 3 -6.72 6.86 -28.80
N ILE A 4 -7.69 6.80 -27.89
CA ILE A 4 -7.81 7.79 -26.78
C ILE A 4 -7.54 7.18 -25.39
N ARG A 5 -7.19 5.89 -25.31
CA ARG A 5 -6.99 5.20 -24.01
C ARG A 5 -5.57 5.26 -23.46
N TRP A 6 -4.62 5.89 -24.18
CA TRP A 6 -3.18 5.88 -23.82
C TRP A 6 -2.64 7.14 -23.12
N PRO A 7 -3.03 8.39 -23.45
CA PRO A 7 -2.40 9.57 -22.84
C PRO A 7 -2.90 9.85 -21.41
N ILE A 8 -4.16 9.52 -21.10
CA ILE A 8 -4.79 9.83 -19.81
C ILE A 8 -4.12 9.05 -18.67
N GLY A 9 -3.87 7.75 -18.87
CA GLY A 9 -3.20 6.92 -17.86
C GLY A 9 -1.78 7.40 -17.56
N ARG A 10 -1.02 7.80 -18.59
CA ARG A 10 0.34 8.35 -18.41
C ARG A 10 0.34 9.72 -17.72
N LEU A 11 -0.62 10.59 -18.05
CA LEU A 11 -0.75 11.89 -17.39
C LEU A 11 -1.09 11.73 -15.89
N ILE A 12 -1.99 10.81 -15.54
CA ILE A 12 -2.31 10.49 -14.14
C ILE A 12 -1.07 9.96 -13.39
N LEU A 13 -0.24 9.13 -14.03
CA LEU A 13 1.01 8.64 -13.42
C LEU A 13 2.04 9.77 -13.23
N LEU A 14 2.19 10.67 -14.22
CA LEU A 14 3.06 11.85 -14.14
C LEU A 14 2.64 12.81 -13.02
N LEU A 15 1.35 13.16 -12.95
CA LEU A 15 0.81 14.02 -11.89
C LEU A 15 0.96 13.35 -10.51
N ASN A 16 0.77 12.03 -10.42
CA ASN A 16 0.99 11.32 -9.17
C ASN A 16 2.42 11.40 -8.66
N PHE A 17 3.39 11.40 -9.57
CA PHE A 17 4.80 11.54 -9.26
C PHE A 17 5.14 12.96 -8.78
N ILE A 18 4.67 14.00 -9.49
CA ILE A 18 4.95 15.41 -9.17
C ILE A 18 4.37 15.80 -7.80
N PHE A 19 3.13 15.39 -7.51
CA PHE A 19 2.45 15.70 -6.24
C PHE A 19 2.62 14.61 -5.19
N SER A 20 3.68 13.79 -5.29
CA SER A 20 3.96 12.79 -4.27
C SER A 20 4.47 13.48 -3.00
N PRO A 21 3.97 13.12 -1.81
CA PRO A 21 4.50 13.67 -0.56
C PRO A 21 5.96 13.26 -0.36
N SER A 22 6.71 14.08 0.37
CA SER A 22 8.04 13.73 0.87
C SER A 22 7.91 12.78 2.06
N ALA A 23 8.87 11.87 2.20
CA ALA A 23 9.07 11.12 3.43
C ALA A 23 9.76 11.99 4.50
N PRO A 24 9.56 11.71 5.79
CA PRO A 24 10.26 12.36 6.89
C PRO A 24 11.76 12.05 6.84
N LYS A 25 12.59 13.00 7.30
CA LYS A 25 14.03 12.81 7.41
C LYS A 25 14.35 12.18 8.77
N ARG A 26 14.68 10.89 8.79
CA ARG A 26 15.08 10.15 9.99
C ARG A 26 16.57 9.80 9.95
N SER A 27 17.17 9.58 11.13
CA SER A 27 18.49 8.96 11.19
C SER A 27 18.42 7.51 10.67
N PRO A 28 19.52 6.95 10.15
CA PRO A 28 19.53 5.56 9.68
C PRO A 28 19.09 4.54 10.73
N GLN A 29 19.41 4.77 12.00
CA GLN A 29 19.03 3.91 13.11
C GLN A 29 17.51 3.93 13.34
N LEU A 30 16.92 5.12 13.43
CA LEU A 30 15.49 5.27 13.64
C LEU A 30 14.68 4.72 12.46
N GLN A 31 15.17 4.91 11.23
CA GLN A 31 14.49 4.34 10.05
C GLN A 31 14.49 2.80 10.10
N LYS A 32 15.60 2.17 10.50
CA LYS A 32 15.66 0.71 10.66
C LYS A 32 14.67 0.20 11.72
N GLU A 33 14.48 0.92 12.82
CA GLU A 33 13.49 0.57 13.83
C GLU A 33 12.07 0.66 13.29
N VAL A 34 11.75 1.72 12.54
CA VAL A 34 10.44 1.89 11.89
C VAL A 34 10.20 0.79 10.84
N ASP A 35 11.20 0.49 10.02
CA ASP A 35 11.12 -0.57 9.01
C ASP A 35 10.89 -1.94 9.67
N ALA A 36 11.61 -2.25 10.75
CA ALA A 36 11.41 -3.47 11.53
C ALA A 36 10.00 -3.54 12.13
N SER A 37 9.47 -2.41 12.62
CA SER A 37 8.11 -2.35 13.17
C SER A 37 7.01 -2.55 12.14
N THR A 38 7.30 -2.37 10.84
CA THR A 38 6.31 -2.49 9.76
C THR A 38 6.54 -3.68 8.83
N ALA A 39 7.58 -4.48 9.06
CA ALA A 39 7.94 -5.64 8.24
C ALA A 39 6.87 -6.75 8.18
N HIS A 40 5.95 -6.79 9.15
CA HIS A 40 4.84 -7.75 9.23
C HIS A 40 3.59 -7.30 8.44
N LEU A 41 3.69 -6.17 7.72
CA LEU A 41 2.61 -5.57 6.95
C LEU A 41 2.83 -5.75 5.45
N SER A 42 1.78 -6.12 4.72
CA SER A 42 1.79 -6.17 3.25
C SER A 42 0.53 -5.52 2.69
N LEU A 43 0.69 -4.60 1.73
CA LEU A 43 -0.43 -3.91 1.07
C LEU A 43 -0.76 -4.55 -0.28
N TYR A 44 -1.94 -5.14 -0.38
CA TYR A 44 -2.54 -5.61 -1.62
C TYR A 44 -3.17 -4.44 -2.35
N GLN A 45 -2.73 -4.23 -3.59
CA GLN A 45 -3.04 -2.99 -4.29
C GLN A 45 -3.07 -3.14 -5.82
N LEU A 46 -3.65 -2.12 -6.46
CA LEU A 46 -3.57 -1.91 -7.90
C LEU A 46 -2.94 -0.55 -8.19
N PRO A 47 -1.93 -0.47 -9.08
CA PRO A 47 -1.21 0.78 -9.34
C PRO A 47 -2.13 1.96 -9.73
N ALA A 48 -3.14 1.69 -10.56
CA ALA A 48 -4.09 2.68 -11.09
C ALA A 48 -5.33 2.93 -10.21
N CYS A 49 -5.47 2.25 -9.06
CA CYS A 49 -6.62 2.46 -8.18
C CYS A 49 -6.45 3.74 -7.34
N PRO A 50 -7.41 4.66 -7.31
CA PRO A 50 -7.30 5.93 -6.58
C PRO A 50 -7.15 5.73 -5.06
N PHE A 51 -7.87 4.76 -4.47
CA PHE A 51 -7.76 4.43 -3.05
C PHE A 51 -6.41 3.79 -2.70
N CYS A 52 -5.86 2.97 -3.61
CA CYS A 52 -4.51 2.43 -3.48
C CYS A 52 -3.46 3.55 -3.54
N VAL A 53 -3.60 4.49 -4.48
CA VAL A 53 -2.73 5.67 -4.58
C VAL A 53 -2.78 6.49 -3.28
N LYS A 54 -3.98 6.72 -2.73
CA LYS A 54 -4.17 7.43 -1.45
C LYS A 54 -3.38 6.75 -0.32
N THR A 55 -3.53 5.43 -0.18
CA THR A 55 -2.83 4.64 0.85
C THR A 55 -1.31 4.65 0.66
N ARG A 56 -0.82 4.45 -0.58
CA ARG A 56 0.63 4.50 -0.87
C ARG A 56 1.23 5.89 -0.60
N ARG A 57 0.48 6.96 -0.84
CA ARG A 57 0.91 8.32 -0.49
C ARG A 57 1.01 8.49 1.03
N ALA A 58 0.07 7.93 1.80
CA ALA A 58 0.17 7.93 3.26
C ALA A 58 1.40 7.15 3.74
N ILE A 59 1.62 5.93 3.24
CA ILE A 59 2.83 5.12 3.52
C ILE A 59 4.10 5.94 3.29
N LYS A 60 4.19 6.61 2.13
CA LYS A 60 5.35 7.46 1.80
C LYS A 60 5.47 8.68 2.71
N ARG A 61 4.36 9.37 3.00
CA ARG A 61 4.30 10.54 3.92
C ARG A 61 4.75 10.17 5.33
N LEU A 62 4.45 8.95 5.78
CA LEU A 62 4.84 8.43 7.09
C LEU A 62 6.26 7.83 7.07
N GLY A 63 6.86 7.69 5.88
CA GLY A 63 8.18 7.09 5.69
C GLY A 63 8.23 5.62 6.11
N LEU A 64 7.15 4.87 5.87
CA LEU A 64 7.06 3.45 6.19
C LEU A 64 7.53 2.60 5.00
N ASN A 65 8.24 1.52 5.28
CA ASN A 65 8.66 0.55 4.28
C ASN A 65 7.75 -0.69 4.33
N ILE A 66 6.72 -0.69 3.48
CA ILE A 66 5.70 -1.74 3.44
C ILE A 66 5.71 -2.42 2.09
N GLU A 67 5.63 -3.75 2.10
CA GLU A 67 5.60 -4.56 0.88
C GLU A 67 4.34 -4.26 0.06
N LEU A 68 4.50 -4.01 -1.24
CA LEU A 68 3.39 -3.75 -2.15
C LEU A 68 3.12 -4.96 -3.05
N ARG A 69 1.97 -5.61 -2.83
CA ARG A 69 1.54 -6.80 -3.58
C ARG A 69 0.54 -6.43 -4.67
N ASN A 70 0.96 -6.49 -5.93
CA ASN A 70 0.11 -6.18 -7.08
C ASN A 70 -0.68 -7.41 -7.54
N ILE A 71 -2.00 -7.39 -7.29
CA ILE A 71 -2.90 -8.52 -7.57
C ILE A 71 -3.21 -8.72 -9.07
N ASN A 72 -2.88 -7.77 -9.95
CA ASN A 72 -3.04 -7.95 -11.40
C ASN A 72 -1.77 -8.48 -12.08
N GLN A 73 -0.60 -8.26 -11.46
CA GLN A 73 0.68 -8.71 -12.00
C GLN A 73 1.02 -10.13 -11.53
N HIS A 74 0.60 -10.49 -10.31
CA HIS A 74 0.87 -11.80 -9.73
C HIS A 74 -0.44 -12.46 -9.31
N GLU A 75 -0.81 -13.54 -10.00
CA GLU A 75 -2.03 -14.29 -9.72
C GLU A 75 -2.05 -14.86 -8.30
N GLN A 76 -0.89 -15.27 -7.77
CA GLN A 76 -0.75 -15.77 -6.40
C GLN A 76 -1.31 -14.80 -5.34
N TYR A 77 -1.03 -13.49 -5.46
CA TYR A 77 -1.54 -12.50 -4.50
C TYR A 77 -3.05 -12.28 -4.66
N ARG A 78 -3.57 -12.44 -5.88
CA ARG A 78 -5.01 -12.39 -6.12
C ARG A 78 -5.70 -13.60 -5.50
N ALA A 79 -5.15 -14.80 -5.69
CA ALA A 79 -5.69 -16.03 -5.13
C ALA A 79 -5.68 -15.98 -3.60
N GLU A 80 -4.55 -15.62 -3.00
CA GLU A 80 -4.39 -15.45 -1.55
C GLU A 80 -5.39 -14.43 -0.98
N LEU A 81 -5.53 -13.25 -1.59
CA LEU A 81 -6.48 -12.23 -1.14
C LEU A 81 -7.94 -12.73 -1.17
N ILE A 82 -8.30 -13.55 -2.16
CA ILE A 82 -9.66 -14.09 -2.28
C ILE A 82 -9.86 -15.23 -1.28
N GLN A 83 -8.88 -16.13 -1.13
CA GLN A 83 -8.97 -17.31 -0.28
C GLN A 83 -8.89 -16.96 1.20
N GLU A 84 -7.93 -16.13 1.59
CA GLU A 84 -7.67 -15.76 2.99
C GLU A 84 -8.40 -14.47 3.40
N GLY A 85 -8.41 -13.45 2.52
CA GLY A 85 -9.09 -12.17 2.80
C GLY A 85 -10.60 -12.19 2.48
N GLY A 86 -11.07 -13.20 1.74
CA GLY A 86 -12.49 -13.42 1.42
C GLY A 86 -13.05 -12.59 0.25
N LYS A 87 -12.36 -11.53 -0.19
CA LYS A 87 -12.82 -10.70 -1.32
C LYS A 87 -11.69 -10.04 -2.10
N ARG A 88 -11.87 -9.89 -3.41
CA ARG A 88 -10.95 -9.20 -4.34
C ARG A 88 -11.07 -7.67 -4.28
N THR A 89 -11.13 -7.10 -3.07
CA THR A 89 -11.24 -5.64 -2.87
C THR A 89 -9.88 -5.06 -2.49
N VAL A 90 -9.53 -3.90 -3.05
CA VAL A 90 -8.29 -3.17 -2.77
C VAL A 90 -8.57 -1.68 -2.48
N PRO A 91 -7.75 -0.99 -1.68
CA PRO A 91 -6.58 -1.50 -0.96
C PRO A 91 -6.97 -2.45 0.17
N CYS A 92 -6.10 -3.40 0.48
CA CYS A 92 -6.23 -4.30 1.61
C CYS A 92 -4.87 -4.48 2.28
N LEU A 93 -4.80 -4.31 3.59
CA LEU A 93 -3.60 -4.48 4.39
C LEU A 93 -3.66 -5.85 5.08
N LYS A 94 -2.68 -6.70 4.80
CA LYS A 94 -2.43 -7.94 5.54
C LYS A 94 -1.52 -7.61 6.72
N ILE A 95 -1.93 -8.02 7.91
CA ILE A 95 -1.21 -7.82 9.17
C ILE A 95 -0.92 -9.20 9.74
N ILE A 96 0.36 -9.54 9.90
CA ILE A 96 0.77 -10.76 10.60
C ILE A 96 1.01 -10.39 12.07
N ASN A 97 0.16 -10.89 12.96
CA ASN A 97 0.24 -10.62 14.39
C ASN A 97 1.37 -11.44 15.05
N ALA A 98 1.73 -11.09 16.28
CA ALA A 98 2.78 -11.77 17.03
C ALA A 98 2.48 -13.26 17.33
N ASP A 99 1.19 -13.62 17.40
CA ASP A 99 0.70 -14.99 17.57
C ASP A 99 0.59 -15.77 16.25
N GLN A 100 1.12 -15.22 15.16
CA GLN A 100 1.03 -15.75 13.78
C GLN A 100 -0.39 -15.75 13.19
N SER A 101 -1.38 -15.17 13.87
CA SER A 101 -2.68 -14.93 13.27
C SER A 101 -2.59 -13.85 12.19
N ILE A 102 -3.46 -13.96 11.17
CA ILE A 102 -3.49 -13.02 10.04
C ILE A 102 -4.76 -12.19 10.14
N THR A 103 -4.59 -10.88 10.20
CA THR A 103 -5.70 -9.92 10.11
C THR A 103 -5.71 -9.26 8.74
N TRP A 104 -6.89 -9.18 8.14
CA TRP A 104 -7.12 -8.49 6.88
C TRP A 104 -7.91 -7.21 7.12
N MET A 105 -7.27 -6.07 6.89
CA MET A 105 -7.89 -4.76 7.03
C MET A 105 -8.24 -4.19 5.65
N TYR A 106 -9.50 -3.82 5.50
CA TYR A 106 -10.02 -3.17 4.30
C TYR A 106 -10.22 -1.68 4.58
N GLU A 107 -10.76 -0.96 3.59
CA GLU A 107 -11.01 0.48 3.65
C GLU A 107 -9.76 1.35 3.77
N SER A 108 -9.55 2.18 2.75
CA SER A 108 -8.34 3.02 2.70
C SER A 108 -8.21 4.02 3.85
N GLY A 109 -9.31 4.41 4.50
CA GLY A 109 -9.28 5.30 5.67
C GLY A 109 -8.70 4.59 6.89
N GLU A 110 -9.33 3.48 7.28
CA GLU A 110 -8.91 2.66 8.42
C GLU A 110 -7.46 2.18 8.29
N ILE A 111 -7.06 1.76 7.08
CA ILE A 111 -5.66 1.40 6.80
C ILE A 111 -4.72 2.57 7.09
N ILE A 112 -5.07 3.79 6.66
CA ILE A 112 -4.22 4.97 6.89
C ILE A 112 -4.15 5.28 8.39
N ASP A 113 -5.28 5.27 9.09
CA ASP A 113 -5.36 5.55 10.52
C ASP A 113 -4.54 4.53 11.34
N TYR A 114 -4.57 3.26 10.93
CA TYR A 114 -3.71 2.22 11.51
C TYR A 114 -2.23 2.50 11.27
N LEU A 115 -1.85 2.86 10.04
CA LEU A 115 -0.46 3.15 9.68
C LEU A 115 0.11 4.38 10.39
N GLU A 116 -0.73 5.36 10.73
CA GLU A 116 -0.32 6.56 11.46
C GLU A 116 0.22 6.24 12.87
N GLN A 117 -0.13 5.10 13.45
CA GLN A 117 0.39 4.62 14.74
C GLN A 117 1.91 4.32 14.70
N PHE A 118 2.46 4.10 13.51
CA PHE A 118 3.89 3.85 13.30
C PHE A 118 4.68 5.13 13.00
N SER A 119 4.01 6.29 12.95
CA SER A 119 4.66 7.58 12.75
C SER A 119 5.45 7.99 13.98
N ARG A 120 6.74 7.64 14.00
CA ARG A 120 7.75 8.18 14.92
C ARG A 120 8.53 9.31 14.28
#